data_AF-A0A151E7P5-F1
#
_entry.id   AF-A0A151E7P5-F1
#
_cell.length_a   1.000
_cell.length_b   1.000
_cell.length_c   1.000
_cell.angle_alpha   90.00
_cell.angle_beta   90.00
_cell.angle_gamma   90.00
#
_symmetry.space_group_name_H-M   'P 1'
#
loop_
_entity.id
_entity.type
_entity.pdbx_description
1 polymer ?
#
loop_
_entity_poly.entity_id
_entity_poly.type
_entity_poly.pdbx_seq_one_letter_code
_entity_poly.pdbx_strand_id
1 'polypeptide(L)'
;MLQHVSLDHGWYYHYRLHNAKLGLLRDNGFYPLHRYLNRVFKNCPQEPFLTGPRGSRLRFDLGIRPRQIDNHEVTMLAREGLSWNKYTDAHSNVQVFMLSYDNTTVGVEVPIWLRATELGKKHEEFFNSKEPLSGHIDVLRTDNDKVWVWDYKPRAAQEKYASTQVFFYSLMLSRRAGIPLDRIRCGYFDEHTAFAFKPDKKYLRGTQLKLR
;
A
#
# COMPACT_ATOMS: atom_id res chain seq x y z
N MET A 1 0.62 -21.04 -6.32
CA MET A 1 -0.84 -20.93 -6.44
C MET A 1 -1.27 -19.59 -5.86
N LEU A 2 -2.07 -18.84 -6.62
CA LEU A 2 -2.63 -17.56 -6.18
C LEU A 2 -3.97 -17.79 -5.48
N GLN A 3 -4.18 -17.12 -4.36
CA GLN A 3 -5.46 -17.06 -3.66
C GLN A 3 -6.09 -15.69 -3.91
N HIS A 4 -7.40 -15.61 -4.17
CA HIS A 4 -8.06 -14.33 -4.42
C HIS A 4 -9.49 -14.25 -3.84
N VAL A 5 -9.89 -13.06 -3.42
CA VAL A 5 -11.26 -12.73 -3.00
C VAL A 5 -11.60 -11.32 -3.51
N SER A 6 -12.83 -11.13 -3.98
CA SER A 6 -13.35 -9.82 -4.36
C SER A 6 -14.06 -9.20 -3.16
N LEU A 7 -13.72 -7.95 -2.83
CA LEU A 7 -14.27 -7.22 -1.70
C LEU A 7 -15.04 -6.01 -2.22
N ASP A 8 -16.32 -5.89 -1.85
CA ASP A 8 -17.14 -4.71 -2.16
C ASP A 8 -16.93 -3.62 -1.12
N HIS A 9 -15.93 -2.79 -1.36
CA HIS A 9 -15.49 -1.71 -0.47
C HIS A 9 -15.79 -0.35 -1.14
N GLY A 10 -17.02 -0.19 -1.64
CA GLY A 10 -17.47 0.94 -2.46
C GLY A 10 -16.95 0.92 -3.91
N TRP A 11 -16.17 -0.11 -4.24
CA TRP A 11 -15.77 -0.60 -5.55
C TRP A 11 -15.32 -2.05 -5.34
N TYR A 12 -15.28 -2.86 -6.40
CA TYR A 12 -14.73 -4.21 -6.30
C TYR A 12 -13.20 -4.18 -6.29
N TYR A 13 -12.61 -4.49 -5.13
CA TYR A 13 -11.18 -4.68 -4.97
C TYR A 13 -10.86 -6.17 -4.98
N HIS A 14 -9.91 -6.57 -5.81
CA HIS A 14 -9.54 -7.97 -5.95
C HIS A 14 -8.30 -8.26 -5.12
N TYR A 15 -8.50 -8.53 -3.83
CA TYR A 15 -7.42 -8.89 -2.92
C TYR A 15 -6.84 -10.24 -3.31
N ARG A 16 -5.54 -10.28 -3.63
CA ARG A 16 -4.84 -11.52 -4.03
C ARG A 16 -3.55 -11.72 -3.23
N LEU A 17 -3.24 -12.99 -2.95
CA LEU A 17 -2.03 -13.43 -2.27
C LEU A 17 -1.36 -14.55 -3.05
N HIS A 18 -0.04 -14.65 -2.92
CA HIS A 18 0.71 -15.78 -3.45
C HIS A 18 1.09 -16.76 -2.33
N ASN A 19 0.47 -17.94 -2.29
CA ASN A 19 0.57 -18.86 -1.15
C ASN A 19 2.01 -19.33 -0.83
N ALA A 20 2.81 -19.67 -1.85
CA ALA A 20 4.18 -20.15 -1.60
C ALA A 20 5.07 -19.03 -1.02
N LYS A 21 5.08 -17.84 -1.66
CA LYS A 21 5.78 -16.64 -1.18
C LYS A 21 5.32 -16.22 0.22
N LEU A 22 4.02 -16.33 0.50
CA LEU A 22 3.46 -16.08 1.82
C LEU A 22 4.01 -17.06 2.86
N GLY A 23 4.16 -18.35 2.51
CA GLY A 23 4.78 -19.36 3.36
C GLY A 23 6.20 -18.98 3.82
N LEU A 24 7.00 -18.36 2.94
CA LEU A 24 8.35 -17.89 3.29
C LEU A 24 8.34 -16.78 4.36
N LEU A 25 7.28 -15.96 4.42
CA LEU A 25 7.15 -14.91 5.45
C LEU A 25 6.99 -15.49 6.86
N ARG A 26 6.38 -16.69 6.97
CA ARG A 26 6.25 -17.38 8.26
C ARG A 26 7.63 -17.69 8.84
N ASP A 27 8.55 -18.08 7.97
CA ASP A 27 9.84 -18.65 8.37
C ASP A 27 10.94 -17.58 8.49
N ASN A 28 10.80 -16.44 7.78
CA ASN A 28 11.80 -15.34 7.76
C ASN A 28 11.45 -14.15 8.67
N GLY A 29 10.84 -14.38 9.84
CA GLY A 29 10.62 -13.32 10.84
C GLY A 29 9.56 -12.28 10.47
N PHE A 30 8.67 -12.58 9.51
CA PHE A 30 7.50 -11.80 9.13
C PHE A 30 6.17 -12.50 9.46
N TYR A 31 6.19 -13.41 10.44
CA TYR A 31 5.00 -14.12 10.89
C TYR A 31 3.79 -13.21 11.22
N PRO A 32 3.95 -12.02 11.85
CA PRO A 32 2.82 -11.10 12.06
C PRO A 32 2.17 -10.64 10.75
N LEU A 33 2.96 -10.40 9.70
CA LEU A 33 2.46 -10.07 8.36
C LEU A 33 1.71 -11.25 7.76
N HIS A 34 2.33 -12.43 7.77
CA HIS A 34 1.72 -13.67 7.28
C HIS A 34 0.34 -13.90 7.90
N ARG A 35 0.24 -13.77 9.23
CA ARG A 35 -1.01 -13.92 9.98
C ARG A 35 -2.04 -12.86 9.59
N TYR A 36 -1.62 -11.62 9.44
CA TYR A 36 -2.50 -10.53 9.02
C TYR A 36 -3.12 -10.79 7.66
N LEU A 37 -2.28 -11.08 6.66
CA LEU A 37 -2.71 -11.29 5.28
C LEU A 37 -3.72 -12.44 5.18
N ASN A 38 -3.43 -13.58 5.84
CA ASN A 38 -4.35 -14.71 5.91
C ASN A 38 -5.65 -14.40 6.66
N ARG A 39 -5.57 -13.61 7.75
CA ARG A 39 -6.76 -13.24 8.53
C ARG A 39 -7.70 -12.36 7.73
N VAL A 40 -7.17 -11.34 7.04
CA VAL A 40 -7.99 -10.44 6.20
C VAL A 40 -8.66 -11.21 5.08
N PHE A 41 -8.00 -12.24 4.54
CA PHE A 41 -8.61 -13.08 3.52
C PHE A 41 -9.87 -13.80 4.04
N LYS A 42 -9.86 -14.25 5.30
CA LYS A 42 -10.98 -14.97 5.91
C LYS A 42 -12.05 -14.02 6.43
N ASN A 43 -11.63 -12.96 7.13
CA ASN A 43 -12.47 -12.09 7.94
C ASN A 43 -12.05 -10.62 7.78
N CYS A 44 -12.17 -10.06 6.57
CA CYS A 44 -11.97 -8.63 6.35
C CYS A 44 -13.17 -7.84 6.92
N PRO A 45 -12.96 -6.83 7.78
CA PRO A 45 -14.06 -5.95 8.19
C PRO A 45 -14.55 -5.13 7.00
N GLN A 46 -15.85 -4.90 6.93
CA GLN A 46 -16.49 -4.09 5.87
C GLN A 46 -16.58 -2.62 6.27
N GLU A 47 -17.02 -2.35 7.50
CA GLU A 47 -17.36 -1.01 7.99
C GLU A 47 -16.29 0.06 7.71
N PRO A 48 -14.98 -0.14 8.00
CA PRO A 48 -13.96 0.89 7.77
C PRO A 48 -13.80 1.30 6.30
N PHE A 49 -14.26 0.48 5.36
CA PHE A 49 -14.10 0.69 3.92
C PHE A 49 -15.36 1.29 3.27
N LEU A 50 -16.48 1.26 3.97
CA LEU A 50 -17.75 1.83 3.54
C LEU A 50 -17.99 3.21 4.16
N THR A 51 -17.35 3.48 5.31
CA THR A 51 -17.41 4.77 6.01
C THR A 51 -16.09 5.53 5.88
N GLY A 52 -16.17 6.85 6.00
CA GLY A 52 -14.99 7.69 6.18
C GLY A 52 -14.11 7.97 4.95
N PRO A 53 -12.94 8.58 5.19
CA PRO A 53 -12.00 8.96 4.15
C PRO A 53 -11.25 7.75 3.56
N ARG A 54 -10.95 7.82 2.25
CA ARG A 54 -10.06 6.86 1.58
C ARG A 54 -8.66 7.43 1.42
N GLY A 55 -7.64 6.63 1.71
CA GLY A 55 -6.22 7.02 1.60
C GLY A 55 -5.82 7.48 0.19
N SER A 56 -6.39 6.88 -0.86
CA SER A 56 -6.17 7.28 -2.26
C SER A 56 -6.81 8.62 -2.63
N ARG A 57 -7.72 9.12 -1.79
CA ARG A 57 -8.41 10.41 -1.95
C ARG A 57 -7.80 11.53 -1.10
N LEU A 58 -6.73 11.27 -0.35
CA LEU A 58 -6.05 12.31 0.42
C LEU A 58 -5.40 13.33 -0.52
N ARG A 59 -5.54 14.62 -0.20
CA ARG A 59 -5.09 15.76 -1.01
C ARG A 59 -4.35 16.79 -0.15
N PHE A 60 -3.33 16.34 0.57
CA PHE A 60 -2.43 17.20 1.35
C PHE A 60 -1.01 16.66 1.35
N ASP A 61 -0.02 17.55 1.51
CA ASP A 61 1.40 17.22 1.60
C ASP A 61 1.82 17.09 3.07
N LEU A 62 2.44 15.95 3.41
CA LEU A 62 3.08 15.71 4.71
C LEU A 62 4.53 16.22 4.79
N GLY A 63 5.01 16.93 3.77
CA GLY A 63 6.40 17.36 3.66
C GLY A 63 7.35 16.19 3.34
N ILE A 64 6.82 15.07 2.84
CA ILE A 64 7.63 13.91 2.48
C ILE A 64 8.31 14.22 1.15
N ARG A 65 9.64 14.05 1.12
CA ARG A 65 10.46 14.23 -0.07
C ARG A 65 11.03 12.86 -0.45
N PRO A 66 10.32 12.07 -1.26
CA PRO A 66 10.81 10.77 -1.68
C PRO A 66 12.01 10.93 -2.61
N ARG A 67 12.93 9.98 -2.56
CA ARG A 67 14.07 9.92 -3.48
C ARG A 67 13.57 9.32 -4.79
N GLN A 68 13.81 10.02 -5.90
CA GLN A 68 13.68 9.45 -7.24
C GLN A 68 14.77 8.39 -7.45
N ILE A 69 14.37 7.24 -7.98
CA ILE A 69 15.25 6.13 -8.31
C ILE A 69 14.96 5.73 -9.75
N ASP A 70 15.87 6.10 -10.62
CA ASP A 70 15.81 5.67 -12.02
C ASP A 70 16.21 4.20 -12.12
N ASN A 71 15.57 3.47 -13.03
CA ASN A 71 15.83 2.04 -13.29
C ASN A 71 15.66 1.12 -12.07
N HIS A 72 14.75 1.45 -11.14
CA HIS A 72 14.36 0.52 -10.10
C HIS A 72 13.64 -0.70 -10.70
N GLU A 73 13.87 -1.89 -10.17
CA GLU A 73 13.19 -3.13 -10.62
C GLU A 73 11.66 -3.04 -10.74
N VAL A 74 10.97 -2.26 -9.90
CA VAL A 74 9.50 -2.11 -9.99
C VAL A 74 9.07 -1.42 -11.28
N THR A 75 9.90 -0.54 -11.85
CA THR A 75 9.60 0.12 -13.13
C THR A 75 9.72 -0.87 -14.28
N MET A 76 10.68 -1.80 -14.22
CA MET A 76 10.81 -2.88 -15.20
C MET A 76 9.61 -3.83 -15.10
N LEU A 77 9.23 -4.23 -13.88
CA LEU A 77 8.05 -5.05 -13.65
C LEU A 77 6.75 -4.38 -14.12
N ALA A 78 6.63 -3.05 -13.98
CA ALA A 78 5.53 -2.30 -14.56
C ALA A 78 5.51 -2.38 -16.10
N ARG A 79 6.64 -2.15 -16.78
CA ARG A 79 6.72 -2.27 -18.25
C ARG A 79 6.30 -3.66 -18.73
N GLU A 80 6.82 -4.69 -18.09
CA GLU A 80 6.48 -6.08 -18.41
C GLU A 80 5.01 -6.38 -18.14
N GLY A 81 4.47 -5.91 -17.01
CA GLY A 81 3.05 -6.05 -16.68
C GLY A 81 2.13 -5.35 -17.68
N LEU A 82 2.46 -4.13 -18.10
CA LEU A 82 1.71 -3.41 -19.13
C LEU A 82 1.79 -4.12 -20.49
N SER A 83 2.95 -4.68 -20.84
CA SER A 83 3.15 -5.43 -22.08
C SER A 83 2.44 -6.79 -22.06
N TRP A 84 2.32 -7.40 -20.87
CA TRP A 84 1.62 -8.67 -20.67
C TRP A 84 0.12 -8.57 -21.00
N ASN A 85 -0.48 -7.40 -20.73
CA ASN A 85 -1.80 -6.98 -21.22
C ASN A 85 -2.91 -8.06 -21.17
N LYS A 86 -3.04 -8.77 -20.04
CA LYS A 86 -4.08 -9.78 -19.82
C LYS A 86 -5.41 -9.22 -19.31
N TYR A 87 -5.37 -8.05 -18.69
CA TYR A 87 -6.52 -7.34 -18.15
C TYR A 87 -6.76 -6.06 -18.96
N THR A 88 -7.99 -5.52 -18.89
CA THR A 88 -8.35 -4.30 -19.61
C THR A 88 -7.79 -3.04 -18.97
N ASP A 89 -7.45 -3.08 -17.68
CA ASP A 89 -6.90 -1.95 -16.96
C ASP A 89 -5.42 -2.14 -16.62
N ALA A 90 -4.68 -1.03 -16.67
CA ALA A 90 -3.24 -1.01 -16.41
C ALA A 90 -2.87 -1.44 -14.99
N HIS A 91 -3.71 -1.14 -13.98
CA HIS A 91 -3.44 -1.50 -12.59
C HIS A 91 -3.43 -3.02 -12.42
N SER A 92 -4.49 -3.71 -12.85
CA SER A 92 -4.60 -5.17 -12.78
C SER A 92 -3.47 -5.84 -13.53
N ASN A 93 -3.10 -5.33 -14.71
CA ASN A 93 -1.98 -5.83 -15.48
C ASN A 93 -0.67 -5.79 -14.68
N VAL A 94 -0.30 -4.63 -14.13
CA VAL A 94 0.93 -4.48 -13.34
C VAL A 94 0.88 -5.31 -12.06
N GLN A 95 -0.20 -5.19 -11.27
CA GLN A 95 -0.34 -5.87 -9.99
C GLN A 95 -0.32 -7.39 -10.12
N VAL A 96 -1.13 -7.95 -11.03
CA VAL A 96 -1.22 -9.41 -11.18
C VAL A 96 0.04 -9.97 -11.83
N PHE A 97 0.68 -9.24 -12.74
CA PHE A 97 1.97 -9.63 -13.28
C PHE A 97 3.03 -9.70 -12.19
N MET A 98 3.18 -8.64 -11.39
CA MET A 98 4.10 -8.62 -10.25
C MET A 98 3.83 -9.78 -9.28
N LEU A 99 2.57 -9.99 -8.88
CA LEU A 99 2.23 -11.08 -7.99
C LEU A 99 2.57 -12.46 -8.56
N SER A 100 2.44 -12.63 -9.87
CA SER A 100 2.68 -13.91 -10.56
C SER A 100 4.17 -14.18 -10.79
N TYR A 101 4.92 -13.16 -11.22
CA TYR A 101 6.26 -13.35 -11.78
C TYR A 101 7.40 -12.76 -10.94
N ASP A 102 7.15 -11.76 -10.09
CA ASP A 102 8.19 -11.23 -9.19
C ASP A 102 8.24 -12.05 -7.88
N ASN A 103 9.42 -12.56 -7.54
CA ASN A 103 9.63 -13.43 -6.38
C ASN A 103 9.35 -12.74 -5.04
N THR A 104 9.39 -11.41 -4.99
CA THR A 104 9.25 -10.64 -3.75
C THR A 104 7.82 -10.11 -3.53
N THR A 105 6.97 -10.06 -4.56
CA THR A 105 5.56 -9.63 -4.42
C THR A 105 4.72 -10.73 -3.77
N VAL A 106 4.16 -10.41 -2.61
CA VAL A 106 3.40 -11.36 -1.78
C VAL A 106 1.90 -11.14 -1.82
N GLY A 107 1.45 -9.94 -2.15
CA GLY A 107 0.03 -9.61 -2.24
C GLY A 107 -0.26 -8.31 -2.99
N VAL A 108 -1.48 -8.21 -3.51
CA VAL A 108 -2.00 -7.02 -4.20
C VAL A 108 -3.42 -6.72 -3.76
N GLU A 109 -3.81 -5.45 -3.85
CA GLU A 109 -5.06 -4.91 -3.33
C GLU A 109 -5.27 -5.26 -1.85
N VAL A 110 -4.22 -5.14 -1.03
CA VAL A 110 -4.24 -5.57 0.37
C VAL A 110 -5.07 -4.60 1.21
N PRO A 111 -6.20 -5.01 1.81
CA PRO A 111 -7.04 -4.12 2.60
C PRO A 111 -6.32 -3.66 3.87
N ILE A 112 -6.44 -2.39 4.21
CA ILE A 112 -5.85 -1.77 5.40
C ILE A 112 -6.73 -0.62 5.92
N TRP A 113 -6.70 -0.38 7.24
CA TRP A 113 -7.49 0.69 7.87
C TRP A 113 -6.85 1.22 9.17
N LEU A 114 -7.18 2.47 9.51
CA LEU A 114 -6.83 3.18 10.74
C LEU A 114 -8.10 3.63 11.46
N ARG A 115 -8.30 3.21 12.70
CA ARG A 115 -9.40 3.74 13.53
C ARG A 115 -9.05 5.14 14.00
N ALA A 116 -10.05 6.00 14.13
CA ALA A 116 -9.85 7.39 14.56
C ALA A 116 -9.13 7.51 15.92
N THR A 117 -9.45 6.60 16.85
CA THR A 117 -8.83 6.56 18.18
C THR A 117 -7.32 6.28 18.15
N GLU A 118 -6.77 5.74 17.06
CA GLU A 118 -5.34 5.39 16.96
C GLU A 118 -4.43 6.60 16.69
N LEU A 119 -5.00 7.72 16.24
CA LEU A 119 -4.33 9.02 16.12
C LEU A 119 -4.89 10.08 17.08
N GLY A 120 -6.02 9.80 17.75
CA GLY A 120 -6.68 10.77 18.63
C GLY A 120 -7.04 12.04 17.89
N LYS A 121 -6.78 13.21 18.49
CA LYS A 121 -7.10 14.53 17.90
C LYS A 121 -6.47 14.73 16.51
N LYS A 122 -5.30 14.15 16.27
CA LYS A 122 -4.60 14.24 14.97
C LYS A 122 -5.40 13.60 13.82
N HIS A 123 -6.29 12.65 14.12
CA HIS A 123 -7.12 12.02 13.10
C HIS A 123 -8.04 13.06 12.44
N GLU A 124 -8.79 13.81 13.25
CA GLU A 124 -9.69 14.86 12.78
C GLU A 124 -8.90 15.99 12.09
N GLU A 125 -7.72 16.36 12.61
CA GLU A 125 -6.84 17.35 11.97
C GLU A 125 -6.38 16.94 10.56
N PHE A 126 -6.06 15.66 10.35
CA PHE A 126 -5.59 15.19 9.04
C PHE A 126 -6.72 14.90 8.06
N PHE A 127 -7.85 14.38 8.53
CA PHE A 127 -8.87 13.82 7.64
C PHE A 127 -10.22 14.52 7.68
N ASN A 128 -10.40 15.49 8.59
CA ASN A 128 -11.65 16.20 8.79
C ASN A 128 -12.85 15.23 8.96
N SER A 129 -12.63 14.14 9.69
CA SER A 129 -13.60 13.06 9.90
C SER A 129 -13.31 12.35 11.21
N LYS A 130 -14.34 11.75 11.81
CA LYS A 130 -14.24 10.85 12.97
C LYS A 130 -14.32 9.37 12.58
N GLU A 131 -14.58 9.10 11.30
CA GLU A 131 -14.68 7.75 10.75
C GLU A 131 -13.28 7.17 10.47
N PRO A 132 -13.13 5.84 10.36
CA PRO A 132 -11.86 5.21 10.01
C PRO A 132 -11.29 5.70 8.67
N LEU A 133 -9.97 5.79 8.58
CA LEU A 133 -9.28 5.89 7.29
C LEU A 133 -9.11 4.48 6.72
N SER A 134 -9.35 4.29 5.42
CA SER A 134 -9.15 2.99 4.77
C SER A 134 -8.43 3.08 3.42
N GLY A 135 -7.96 1.93 2.93
CA GLY A 135 -7.35 1.81 1.62
C GLY A 135 -6.97 0.38 1.25
N HIS A 136 -6.52 0.21 0.01
CA HIS A 136 -5.96 -1.04 -0.48
C HIS A 136 -4.54 -0.74 -0.97
N ILE A 137 -3.58 -1.57 -0.56
CA ILE A 137 -2.20 -1.47 -1.05
C ILE A 137 -2.15 -2.14 -2.41
N ASP A 138 -1.81 -1.40 -3.47
CA ASP A 138 -1.71 -1.96 -4.82
C ASP A 138 -0.75 -3.14 -4.86
N VAL A 139 0.47 -2.96 -4.33
CA VAL A 139 1.51 -3.99 -4.36
C VAL A 139 2.26 -4.05 -3.02
N LEU A 140 2.26 -5.23 -2.40
CA LEU A 140 3.01 -5.53 -1.19
C LEU A 140 4.16 -6.47 -1.51
N ARG A 141 5.40 -6.03 -1.28
CA ARG A 141 6.63 -6.82 -1.49
C ARG A 141 7.36 -7.05 -0.19
N THR A 142 8.18 -8.10 -0.14
CA THR A 142 9.15 -8.32 0.94
C THR A 142 10.52 -8.55 0.35
N ASP A 143 11.48 -7.71 0.73
CA ASP A 143 12.84 -7.74 0.22
C ASP A 143 13.82 -7.24 1.29
N ASN A 144 14.98 -7.88 1.42
CA ASN A 144 16.07 -7.51 2.34
C ASN A 144 15.59 -7.16 3.77
N ASP A 145 14.80 -8.05 4.38
CA ASP A 145 14.20 -7.86 5.72
C ASP A 145 13.33 -6.61 5.88
N LYS A 146 12.82 -6.08 4.76
CA LYS A 146 11.85 -4.98 4.71
C LYS A 146 10.55 -5.41 4.04
N VAL A 147 9.47 -4.81 4.51
CA VAL A 147 8.17 -4.84 3.83
C VAL A 147 8.06 -3.57 3.01
N TRP A 148 7.76 -3.72 1.73
CA TRP A 148 7.58 -2.61 0.82
C TRP A 148 6.11 -2.43 0.48
N VAL A 149 5.62 -1.21 0.69
CA VAL A 149 4.30 -0.74 0.30
C VAL A 149 4.47 0.09 -0.97
N TRP A 150 4.04 -0.46 -2.10
CA TRP A 150 4.12 0.16 -3.40
C TRP A 150 2.71 0.51 -3.93
N ASP A 151 2.61 1.66 -4.58
CA ASP A 151 1.39 2.18 -5.21
C ASP A 151 1.72 2.52 -6.67
N TYR A 152 0.99 1.90 -7.60
CA TYR A 152 1.23 2.12 -9.03
C TYR A 152 0.48 3.38 -9.46
N LYS A 153 1.19 4.30 -10.10
CA LYS A 153 0.65 5.60 -10.48
C LYS A 153 1.08 5.93 -11.90
N PRO A 154 0.20 5.79 -12.91
CA PRO A 154 0.51 6.24 -14.26
C PRO A 154 1.01 7.69 -14.22
N ARG A 155 2.18 7.94 -14.81
CA ARG A 155 2.87 9.25 -14.72
C ARG A 155 3.24 9.62 -13.29
N ALA A 156 3.94 8.73 -12.58
CA ALA A 156 4.33 8.87 -11.20
C ALA A 156 5.04 10.21 -10.91
N ALA A 157 5.83 10.72 -11.85
CA ALA A 157 6.50 12.02 -11.72
C ALA A 157 5.55 13.23 -11.54
N GLN A 158 4.27 13.10 -11.92
CA GLN A 158 3.25 14.15 -11.81
C GLN A 158 2.45 14.06 -10.50
N GLU A 159 2.64 13.00 -9.71
CA GLU A 159 1.90 12.77 -8.48
C GLU A 159 2.33 13.69 -7.35
N LYS A 160 1.36 14.43 -6.81
CA LYS A 160 1.58 15.37 -5.70
C LYS A 160 1.36 14.75 -4.32
N TYR A 161 0.51 13.73 -4.24
CA TYR A 161 -0.01 13.21 -2.97
C TYR A 161 0.23 11.71 -2.76
N ALA A 162 0.87 11.04 -3.72
CA ALA A 162 1.18 9.61 -3.61
C ALA A 162 2.01 9.30 -2.37
N SER A 163 3.00 10.14 -2.02
CA SER A 163 3.80 9.99 -0.80
C SER A 163 2.96 10.02 0.48
N THR A 164 1.96 10.91 0.57
CA THR A 164 0.99 10.95 1.68
C THR A 164 0.14 9.69 1.73
N GLN A 165 -0.39 9.24 0.59
CA GLN A 165 -1.17 8.01 0.48
C GLN A 165 -0.36 6.80 1.00
N VAL A 166 0.82 6.56 0.44
CA VAL A 166 1.62 5.38 0.81
C VAL A 166 2.22 5.47 2.21
N PHE A 167 2.42 6.69 2.75
CA PHE A 167 2.76 6.86 4.17
C PHE A 167 1.62 6.36 5.06
N PHE A 168 0.38 6.82 4.86
CA PHE A 168 -0.73 6.33 5.67
C PHE A 168 -0.99 4.83 5.44
N TYR A 169 -0.73 4.32 4.24
CA TYR A 169 -0.79 2.88 3.99
C TYR A 169 0.19 2.10 4.86
N SER A 170 1.44 2.57 4.96
CA SER A 170 2.44 1.97 5.83
C SER A 170 2.07 2.05 7.31
N LEU A 171 1.47 3.16 7.76
CA LEU A 171 1.03 3.32 9.14
C LEU A 171 -0.11 2.35 9.46
N MET A 172 -1.10 2.23 8.58
CA MET A 172 -2.19 1.28 8.72
C MET A 172 -1.67 -0.16 8.73
N LEU A 173 -0.81 -0.54 7.78
CA LEU A 173 -0.20 -1.87 7.75
C LEU A 173 0.57 -2.16 9.05
N SER A 174 1.38 -1.21 9.52
CA SER A 174 2.12 -1.33 10.78
C SER A 174 1.18 -1.64 11.95
N ARG A 175 0.06 -0.92 12.07
CA ARG A 175 -0.94 -1.12 13.13
C ARG A 175 -1.72 -2.43 12.99
N ARG A 176 -2.10 -2.81 11.78
CA ARG A 176 -2.95 -3.99 11.54
C ARG A 176 -2.18 -5.30 11.55
N ALA A 177 -0.95 -5.28 11.05
CA ALA A 177 -0.07 -6.44 10.99
C ALA A 177 0.88 -6.55 12.19
N GLY A 178 1.05 -5.48 12.98
CA GLY A 178 1.99 -5.48 14.11
C GLY A 178 3.45 -5.43 13.66
N ILE A 179 3.72 -4.81 12.51
CA ILE A 179 5.08 -4.69 11.96
C ILE A 179 5.63 -3.31 12.33
N PRO A 180 6.82 -3.22 12.92
CA PRO A 180 7.45 -1.94 13.20
C PRO A 180 7.63 -1.08 11.94
N LEU A 181 7.33 0.21 12.02
CA LEU A 181 7.35 1.12 10.87
C LEU A 181 8.76 1.26 10.23
N ASP A 182 9.82 1.05 11.01
CA ASP A 182 11.22 1.05 10.56
C ASP A 182 11.59 -0.17 9.70
N ARG A 183 10.80 -1.25 9.78
CA ARG A 183 10.84 -2.40 8.87
C ARG A 183 10.03 -2.19 7.59
N ILE A 184 9.31 -1.07 7.47
CA ILE A 184 8.54 -0.74 6.26
C ILE A 184 9.31 0.25 5.38
N ARG A 185 9.15 0.12 4.07
CA ARG A 185 9.54 1.09 3.06
C ARG A 185 8.33 1.42 2.20
N CYS A 186 8.28 2.65 1.73
CA CYS A 186 7.18 3.14 0.91
C CYS A 186 7.71 3.57 -0.43
N GLY A 187 6.89 3.40 -1.46
CA GLY A 187 7.13 4.08 -2.72
C GLY A 187 5.93 4.06 -3.63
N TYR A 188 6.03 4.85 -4.69
CA TYR A 188 5.10 4.85 -5.80
C TYR A 188 5.90 4.90 -7.09
N PHE A 189 5.33 4.35 -8.16
CA PHE A 189 6.10 4.08 -9.37
C PHE A 189 5.20 4.02 -10.60
N ASP A 190 5.82 4.20 -11.75
CA ASP A 190 5.29 3.87 -13.06
C ASP A 190 6.31 3.03 -13.84
N GLU A 191 6.06 2.83 -15.13
CA GLU A 191 6.96 2.10 -16.03
C GLU A 191 8.28 2.83 -16.30
N HIS A 192 8.45 4.09 -15.91
CA HIS A 192 9.62 4.91 -16.19
C HIS A 192 10.46 5.21 -14.95
N THR A 193 9.82 5.49 -13.81
CA THR A 193 10.48 6.00 -12.61
C THR A 193 9.83 5.47 -11.34
N ALA A 194 10.63 5.35 -10.28
CA ALA A 194 10.16 5.01 -8.95
C ALA A 194 10.58 6.08 -7.95
N PHE A 195 9.73 6.31 -6.96
CA PHE A 195 9.99 7.22 -5.85
C PHE A 195 9.89 6.42 -4.56
N ALA A 196 10.93 6.49 -3.72
CA ALA A 196 10.99 5.70 -2.49
C ALA A 196 11.38 6.53 -1.26
N PHE A 197 10.86 6.15 -0.10
CA PHE A 197 11.23 6.73 1.18
C PHE A 197 11.02 5.77 2.36
N LYS A 198 11.64 6.10 3.49
CA LYS A 198 11.39 5.45 4.77
C LYS A 198 10.26 6.20 5.50
N PRO A 199 9.14 5.54 5.87
CA PRO A 199 8.10 6.16 6.68
C PRO A 199 8.61 6.43 8.09
N ASP A 200 8.20 7.55 8.69
CA ASP A 200 8.62 7.96 10.02
C ASP A 200 7.48 8.71 10.73
N LYS A 201 7.32 8.47 12.04
CA LYS A 201 6.27 9.14 12.84
C LYS A 201 6.42 10.66 12.86
N LYS A 202 7.59 11.21 12.53
CA LYS A 202 7.79 12.67 12.42
C LYS A 202 6.82 13.33 11.45
N TYR A 203 6.36 12.62 10.41
CA TYR A 203 5.40 13.17 9.46
C TYR A 203 4.01 13.41 10.09
N LEU A 204 3.70 12.77 11.23
CA LEU A 204 2.48 13.04 12.00
C LEU A 204 2.58 14.31 12.86
N ARG A 205 3.77 14.89 13.01
CA ARG A 205 3.97 16.12 13.80
C ARG A 205 3.65 17.38 13.01
N GLY A 206 3.62 17.32 11.68
CA GLY A 206 3.25 18.45 10.83
C GLY A 206 1.78 18.79 10.95
N THR A 207 1.45 20.08 10.82
CA THR A 207 0.11 20.53 10.42
C THR A 207 -0.03 20.37 8.90
N GLN A 208 -1.24 20.11 8.38
CA GLN A 208 -1.48 20.12 6.94
C GLN A 208 -0.86 21.38 6.33
N LEU A 209 0.13 21.21 5.46
CA LEU A 209 0.57 22.31 4.61
C LEU A 209 -0.54 22.50 3.58
N LYS A 210 -1.39 23.52 3.79
CA LYS A 210 -2.27 23.99 2.72
C LYS A 210 -1.36 24.49 1.62
N LEU A 211 -1.23 23.73 0.54
CA LEU A 211 -0.64 24.22 -0.70
C LEU A 211 -1.50 25.42 -1.12
N ARG A 212 -0.85 26.60 -1.15
CA ARG A 212 -1.43 27.81 -1.72
C ARG A 212 -1.61 27.63 -3.22
#